data_AF-A0AAW2PHE6-F1
#
_entry.id   AF-A0AAW2PHE6-F1
#
_cell.length_a   1.000
_cell.length_b   1.000
_cell.length_c   1.000
_cell.angle_alpha   90.00
_cell.angle_beta   90.00
_cell.angle_gamma   90.00
#
_symmetry.space_group_name_H-M   'P 1'
#
loop_
_entity.id
_entity.type
_entity.pdbx_description
1 polymer ?
#
loop_
_entity_poly.entity_id
_entity_poly.type
_entity_poly.pdbx_seq_one_letter_code
_entity_poly.pdbx_strand_id
1 'polypeptide(L)'
;MQLGDVPLEVVDTSLYGFAGEVVHPRGMISLPLTLGTFPFRKTCLLKFLVVDIPSAYNIILGRPTLNAFRAVISTYHTNIKFPVDGGVGKVQADVLQAWKCYVEAIKRRKKIILEETSAEKNSNKRGKDSTSRTEHKEVDPVAVQPVEELLTVELIPGDPDKVTKIGSK
;
A
#
# COMPACT_ATOMS: atom_id res chain seq x y z
N MET A 1 5.35 7.21 8.06
CA MET A 1 5.39 7.38 9.53
C MET A 1 6.87 7.50 9.91
N GLN A 2 7.27 8.50 10.69
CA GLN A 2 8.66 8.63 11.15
C GLN A 2 8.76 7.96 12.52
N LEU A 3 9.48 6.84 12.61
CA LEU A 3 9.69 6.11 13.87
C LEU A 3 10.88 6.64 14.67
N GLY A 4 11.61 7.64 14.16
CA GLY A 4 12.84 8.16 14.77
C GLY A 4 13.93 7.08 14.94
N ASP A 5 14.92 7.37 15.78
CA ASP A 5 15.97 6.41 16.17
C ASP A 5 15.53 5.59 17.39
N VAL A 6 14.30 5.08 17.36
CA VAL A 6 13.78 4.22 18.44
C VAL A 6 14.46 2.84 18.33
N PRO A 7 14.97 2.29 19.44
CA PRO A 7 15.61 0.98 19.43
C PRO A 7 14.61 -0.10 19.00
N LEU A 8 15.05 -0.96 18.06
CA LEU A 8 14.26 -2.06 17.52
C LEU A 8 14.78 -3.39 18.09
N GLU A 9 13.87 -4.30 18.40
CA GLU A 9 14.21 -5.69 18.71
C GLU A 9 14.74 -6.38 17.44
N VAL A 10 15.86 -7.09 17.55
CA VAL A 10 16.44 -7.85 16.43
C VAL A 10 15.51 -9.00 16.04
N VAL A 11 15.28 -9.15 14.74
CA VAL A 11 14.43 -10.21 14.17
C VAL A 11 15.10 -10.78 12.93
N ASP A 12 15.08 -12.11 12.80
CA ASP A 12 15.66 -12.87 11.67
C ASP A 12 14.58 -13.46 10.74
N THR A 13 13.36 -12.92 10.82
CA THR A 13 12.23 -13.41 10.03
C THR A 13 12.08 -12.61 8.75
N SER A 14 12.26 -13.26 7.60
CA SER A 14 11.97 -12.66 6.29
C SER A 14 10.47 -12.62 5.98
N LEU A 15 10.04 -11.58 5.27
CA LEU A 15 8.67 -11.39 4.79
C LEU A 15 8.56 -11.74 3.30
N TYR A 16 7.50 -12.46 2.95
CA TYR A 16 7.20 -12.90 1.59
C TYR A 16 5.84 -12.40 1.14
N GLY A 17 5.67 -12.19 -0.17
CA GLY A 17 4.38 -11.89 -0.80
C GLY A 17 3.87 -10.44 -0.64
N PHE A 18 4.53 -9.61 0.17
CA PHE A 18 4.17 -8.20 0.32
C PHE A 18 4.65 -7.33 -0.86
N ALA A 19 5.91 -7.51 -1.26
CA ALA A 19 6.57 -6.69 -2.26
C ALA A 19 6.89 -7.45 -3.56
N GLY A 20 6.42 -8.69 -3.70
CA GLY A 20 6.85 -9.60 -4.78
C GLY A 20 8.27 -10.14 -4.61
N GLU A 21 9.05 -9.57 -3.69
CA GLU A 21 10.39 -9.99 -3.30
C GLU A 21 10.47 -10.36 -1.80
N VAL A 22 11.63 -10.87 -1.40
CA VAL A 22 11.93 -11.17 0.01
C VAL A 22 12.33 -9.88 0.72
N VAL A 23 11.59 -9.51 1.76
CA VAL A 23 11.85 -8.30 2.55
C VAL A 23 12.40 -8.69 3.92
N HIS A 24 13.58 -8.18 4.26
CA HIS A 24 14.18 -8.34 5.59
C HIS A 24 13.78 -7.15 6.47
N PRO A 25 13.06 -7.37 7.58
CA PRO A 25 12.71 -6.29 8.50
C PRO A 25 13.95 -5.66 9.13
N ARG A 26 13.88 -4.35 9.40
CA ARG A 26 14.85 -3.61 10.21
C ARG A 26 14.85 -4.06 11.67
N GLY A 27 13.74 -4.65 12.11
CA GLY A 27 13.52 -5.17 13.46
C GLY A 27 12.05 -5.15 13.83
N MET A 28 11.76 -5.24 15.12
CA MET A 28 10.42 -5.25 15.66
C MET A 28 10.24 -4.20 16.76
N ILE A 29 9.05 -3.63 16.83
CA ILE A 29 8.70 -2.59 17.80
C ILE A 29 7.34 -2.89 18.43
N SER A 30 7.19 -2.59 19.73
CA SER A 30 5.90 -2.64 20.41
C SER A 30 5.25 -1.26 20.39
N LEU A 31 4.09 -1.14 19.75
CA LEU A 31 3.34 0.12 19.63
C LEU A 31 1.90 -0.04 20.13
N PRO A 32 1.37 0.94 20.88
CA PRO A 32 -0.05 0.98 21.18
C PRO A 32 -0.82 1.32 19.91
N LEU A 33 -1.74 0.45 19.52
CA LEU A 33 -2.69 0.71 18.44
C LEU A 33 -4.07 0.95 19.04
N THR A 34 -4.71 2.04 18.65
CA THR A 34 -6.08 2.38 19.05
C THR A 34 -7.01 2.25 17.85
N LEU A 35 -8.08 1.46 17.99
CA LEU A 35 -9.18 1.42 17.04
C LEU A 35 -10.40 2.16 17.59
N GLY A 36 -11.09 2.89 16.71
CA GLY A 36 -12.29 3.65 17.02
C GLY A 36 -12.01 5.01 17.68
N THR A 37 -13.08 5.68 18.06
CA THR A 37 -13.08 6.97 18.73
C THR A 37 -13.86 6.88 20.04
N PHE A 38 -13.64 7.80 20.97
CA PHE A 38 -14.41 7.82 22.22
C PHE A 38 -15.91 7.98 21.92
N PRO A 39 -16.81 7.27 22.63
CA PRO A 39 -16.56 6.33 23.73
C PRO A 39 -16.21 4.90 23.29
N PHE A 40 -16.41 4.56 22.02
CA PHE A 40 -16.26 3.20 21.49
C PHE A 40 -14.86 2.95 20.88
N ARG A 41 -13.82 3.05 21.71
CA ARG A 41 -12.43 2.79 21.33
C ARG A 41 -11.81 1.64 22.12
N LYS A 42 -10.83 0.97 21.52
CA LYS A 42 -10.01 -0.05 22.18
C LYS A 42 -8.55 0.18 21.83
N THR A 43 -7.67 0.03 22.82
CA THR A 43 -6.22 0.15 22.63
C THR A 43 -5.56 -1.18 22.99
N CYS A 44 -4.69 -1.69 22.11
CA CYS A 44 -3.89 -2.88 22.35
C CYS A 44 -2.42 -2.56 22.11
N LEU A 45 -1.52 -3.03 22.98
CA LEU A 45 -0.09 -3.01 22.72
C LEU A 45 0.26 -4.18 21.80
N LEU A 46 0.80 -3.89 20.62
CA LEU A 46 1.06 -4.90 19.59
C LEU A 46 2.50 -4.80 19.09
N LYS A 47 3.07 -5.94 18.71
CA LYS A 47 4.37 -6.01 18.05
C LYS A 47 4.21 -5.84 16.54
N PHE A 48 5.01 -4.95 15.95
CA PHE A 48 5.06 -4.67 14.52
C PHE A 48 6.46 -4.93 13.99
N LEU A 49 6.54 -5.59 12.84
CA LEU A 49 7.77 -5.63 12.05
C LEU A 49 7.94 -4.29 11.35
N VAL A 50 9.13 -3.72 11.48
CA VAL A 50 9.51 -2.46 10.82
C VAL A 50 10.25 -2.83 9.55
N VAL A 51 9.75 -2.40 8.41
CA VAL A 51 10.39 -2.57 7.10
C VAL A 51 10.72 -1.20 6.53
N ASP A 52 11.84 -1.09 5.82
CA ASP A 52 12.28 0.15 5.19
C ASP A 52 12.25 0.01 3.67
N ILE A 53 11.03 -0.05 3.14
CA ILE A 53 10.78 -0.20 1.70
C ILE A 53 9.74 0.80 1.22
N PRO A 54 9.85 1.30 -0.02
CA PRO A 54 8.82 2.16 -0.60
C PRO A 54 7.46 1.44 -0.64
N SER A 55 6.46 1.97 0.05
CA SER A 55 5.10 1.40 0.06
C SER A 55 4.01 2.47 0.06
N ALA A 56 2.84 2.10 -0.44
CA ALA A 56 1.60 2.86 -0.30
C ALA A 56 1.07 2.89 1.14
N TYR A 57 1.50 1.93 1.97
CA TYR A 57 0.97 1.71 3.31
C TYR A 57 2.01 2.07 4.38
N ASN A 58 1.57 2.77 5.41
CA ASN A 58 2.40 3.03 6.59
C ASN A 58 2.38 1.86 7.59
N ILE A 59 1.24 1.16 7.68
CA ILE A 59 0.99 0.06 8.62
C ILE A 59 0.10 -0.96 7.93
N ILE A 60 0.39 -2.24 8.12
CA ILE A 60 -0.42 -3.36 7.63
C ILE A 60 -0.94 -4.14 8.83
N LEU A 61 -2.26 -4.20 8.96
CA LEU A 61 -2.91 -4.93 10.06
C LEU A 61 -3.25 -6.34 9.58
N GLY A 62 -2.34 -7.27 9.89
CA GLY A 62 -2.56 -8.69 9.62
C GLY A 62 -3.57 -9.32 10.57
N ARG A 63 -3.82 -10.62 10.35
CA ARG A 63 -4.68 -11.45 11.22
C ARG A 63 -4.31 -11.39 12.71
N PRO A 64 -3.02 -11.39 13.12
CA PRO A 64 -2.67 -11.30 14.54
C PRO A 64 -3.25 -10.06 15.21
N THR A 65 -3.11 -8.90 14.57
CA THR A 65 -3.68 -7.63 15.06
C THR A 65 -5.20 -7.69 15.11
N LEU A 66 -5.85 -8.14 14.03
CA LEU A 66 -7.31 -8.24 13.99
C LEU A 66 -7.85 -9.18 15.08
N ASN A 67 -7.18 -10.30 15.33
CA ASN A 67 -7.54 -11.24 16.38
C ASN A 67 -7.38 -10.63 17.78
N ALA A 68 -6.32 -9.84 18.02
CA ALA A 68 -6.14 -9.13 19.29
C ALA A 68 -7.30 -8.15 19.59
N PHE A 69 -7.86 -7.52 18.54
CA PHE A 69 -9.05 -6.69 18.68
C PHE A 69 -10.35 -7.48 18.74
N ARG A 70 -10.35 -8.78 18.40
CA ARG A 70 -11.55 -9.56 18.07
C ARG A 70 -12.38 -8.88 16.97
N ALA A 71 -11.67 -8.36 15.97
CA ALA A 71 -12.23 -7.55 14.92
C ALA A 71 -12.91 -8.41 13.85
N VAL A 72 -14.05 -7.93 13.35
CA VAL A 72 -14.75 -8.47 12.18
C VAL A 72 -14.67 -7.42 11.08
N ILE A 73 -14.12 -7.80 9.93
CA ILE A 73 -14.02 -6.93 8.76
C ILE A 73 -15.18 -7.24 7.82
N SER A 74 -15.93 -6.20 7.45
CA SER A 74 -16.90 -6.25 6.38
C SER A 74 -16.34 -5.47 5.19
N THR A 75 -15.87 -6.18 4.16
CA THR A 75 -15.42 -5.58 2.90
C THR A 75 -16.54 -4.88 2.17
N TYR A 76 -17.74 -5.47 2.15
CA TYR A 76 -18.94 -4.88 1.53
C TYR A 76 -19.27 -3.50 2.09
N HIS A 77 -19.36 -3.38 3.42
CA HIS A 77 -19.60 -2.10 4.11
C HIS A 77 -18.34 -1.29 4.43
N THR A 78 -17.18 -1.71 3.92
CA THR A 78 -15.86 -1.09 4.14
C THR A 78 -15.59 -0.66 5.60
N ASN A 79 -15.88 -1.55 6.55
CA ASN A 79 -15.70 -1.25 7.97
C ASN A 79 -15.16 -2.42 8.79
N ILE A 80 -14.64 -2.06 9.96
CA ILE A 80 -14.15 -2.98 10.97
C ILE A 80 -14.99 -2.78 12.21
N LYS A 81 -15.55 -3.85 12.75
CA LYS A 81 -16.25 -3.87 14.04
C LYS A 81 -15.44 -4.64 15.06
N PHE A 82 -15.46 -4.21 16.32
CA PHE A 82 -14.75 -4.88 17.41
C PHE A 82 -15.48 -4.66 18.74
N PRO A 83 -15.42 -5.60 19.68
CA PRO A 83 -16.04 -5.44 20.99
C PRO A 83 -15.29 -4.38 21.82
N VAL A 84 -16.07 -3.59 22.55
CA VAL A 84 -15.64 -2.64 23.58
C VAL A 84 -16.53 -2.79 24.81
N ASP A 85 -16.11 -2.29 25.97
CA ASP A 85 -16.94 -2.35 27.17
C ASP A 85 -18.25 -1.58 26.93
N GLY A 86 -19.38 -2.28 27.11
CA GLY A 86 -20.72 -1.71 26.89
C GLY A 86 -21.17 -1.61 25.43
N GLY A 87 -20.44 -2.18 24.44
CA GLY A 87 -20.93 -2.18 23.06
C GLY A 87 -19.96 -2.68 21.99
N VAL A 88 -20.14 -2.15 20.77
CA VAL A 88 -19.35 -2.50 19.60
C VAL A 88 -18.78 -1.22 19.00
N GLY A 89 -17.44 -1.13 18.96
CA GLY A 89 -16.73 -0.09 18.22
C GLY A 89 -16.76 -0.36 16.72
N LYS A 90 -16.76 0.71 15.94
CA LYS A 90 -16.74 0.67 14.47
C LYS A 90 -15.69 1.64 13.95
N VAL A 91 -14.86 1.18 13.03
CA VAL A 91 -13.99 2.01 12.19
C VAL A 91 -14.49 1.90 10.75
N GLN A 92 -14.89 3.02 10.15
CA GLN A 92 -15.28 3.10 8.75
C GLN A 92 -14.04 3.48 7.92
N ALA A 93 -13.82 2.83 6.79
CA ALA A 93 -12.78 3.23 5.87
C ALA A 93 -13.14 4.54 5.18
N ASP A 94 -12.17 5.43 5.05
CA ASP A 94 -12.24 6.58 4.15
C ASP A 94 -11.81 6.14 2.75
N VAL A 95 -12.78 5.81 1.91
CA VAL A 95 -12.54 5.29 0.56
C VAL A 95 -11.87 6.34 -0.33
N LEU A 96 -12.24 7.62 -0.19
CA LEU A 96 -11.66 8.68 -0.99
C LEU A 96 -10.18 8.86 -0.66
N GLN A 97 -9.85 8.85 0.62
CA GLN A 97 -8.46 8.94 1.04
C GLN A 97 -7.66 7.70 0.65
N ALA A 98 -8.24 6.50 0.77
CA ALA A 98 -7.61 5.28 0.29
C ALA A 98 -7.30 5.33 -1.21
N TRP A 99 -8.23 5.85 -2.02
CA TRP A 99 -8.02 6.03 -3.46
C TRP A 99 -6.91 7.06 -3.76
N LYS A 100 -6.90 8.20 -3.07
CA LYS A 100 -5.81 9.19 -3.20
C LYS A 100 -4.45 8.58 -2.87
N CYS A 101 -4.35 7.83 -1.77
CA CYS A 101 -3.13 7.13 -1.40
C CYS A 101 -2.68 6.12 -2.46
N TYR A 102 -3.62 5.37 -3.04
CA TYR A 102 -3.34 4.42 -4.12
C TYR A 102 -2.78 5.11 -5.37
N VAL A 103 -3.43 6.18 -5.84
CA VAL A 103 -2.98 6.95 -7.01
C VAL A 103 -1.59 7.53 -6.79
N GLU A 104 -1.34 8.11 -5.62
CA GLU A 104 -0.03 8.68 -5.29
C GLU A 104 1.06 7.62 -5.19
N ALA A 105 0.76 6.44 -4.65
CA ALA A 105 1.71 5.33 -4.61
C ALA A 105 2.14 4.88 -6.01
N ILE A 106 1.19 4.80 -6.96
CA ILE A 106 1.49 4.43 -8.35
C ILE A 106 2.37 5.49 -9.03
N LYS A 107 2.04 6.77 -8.85
CA LYS A 107 2.86 7.86 -9.39
C LYS A 107 4.29 7.82 -8.86
N ARG A 108 4.45 7.58 -7.54
CA ARG A 108 5.77 7.45 -6.92
C ARG A 108 6.55 6.25 -7.47
N ARG A 109 5.90 5.09 -7.65
CA ARG A 109 6.54 3.91 -8.24
C ARG A 109 7.05 4.20 -9.66
N LYS A 110 6.23 4.86 -10.49
CA LYS A 110 6.65 5.28 -11.85
C LYS A 110 7.86 6.21 -11.81
N LYS A 111 7.88 7.17 -10.89
CA LYS A 111 9.02 8.09 -10.71
C LYS A 111 10.30 7.33 -10.32
N ILE A 112 10.21 6.42 -9.35
CA ILE A 112 11.37 5.59 -8.92
C ILE A 112 11.93 4.79 -10.11
N ILE A 113 11.07 4.12 -10.88
CA ILE A 113 11.48 3.36 -12.08
C ILE A 113 12.14 4.27 -13.12
N LEU A 114 11.62 5.48 -13.33
CA LEU A 114 12.21 6.46 -14.25
C LEU A 114 13.57 6.97 -13.76
N GLU A 115 13.76 7.15 -12.45
CA GLU A 115 15.04 7.57 -11.85
C GLU A 115 16.09 6.44 -11.89
N GLU A 116 15.69 5.19 -11.60
CA GLU A 116 16.55 4.00 -11.71
C GLU A 116 17.05 3.78 -13.15
N THR A 117 16.14 3.89 -14.14
CA THR A 117 16.49 3.76 -15.57
C THR A 117 17.29 4.94 -16.12
N SER A 118 17.24 6.11 -15.46
CA SER A 118 18.06 7.28 -15.81
C SER A 118 19.46 7.21 -15.17
N ALA A 119 19.59 6.62 -13.99
CA ALA A 119 20.86 6.40 -13.31
C ALA A 119 21.75 5.40 -14.07
N GLU A 120 21.17 4.36 -14.68
CA GLU A 120 21.92 3.42 -15.53
C GLU A 120 22.41 4.05 -16.84
N LYS A 121 21.65 4.99 -17.42
CA LYS A 121 22.03 5.70 -18.65
C LYS A 121 23.15 6.74 -18.43
N ASN A 122 23.34 7.23 -17.21
CA ASN A 122 24.36 8.25 -16.90
C ASN A 122 25.79 7.70 -16.76
N SER A 123 26.01 6.40 -16.94
CA SER A 123 27.36 5.83 -17.16
C SER A 123 27.87 6.05 -18.59
N ASN A 124 27.04 6.51 -19.53
CA ASN A 124 27.44 6.78 -20.90
C ASN A 124 26.90 8.13 -21.43
N LYS A 125 27.85 9.04 -21.70
CA LYS A 125 27.80 10.30 -22.47
C LYS A 125 27.68 11.63 -21.69
N ARG A 126 28.86 12.26 -21.62
CA ARG A 126 29.12 13.71 -21.64
C ARG A 126 28.33 14.46 -22.73
N GLY A 127 27.88 15.67 -22.38
CA GLY A 127 27.43 16.77 -23.26
C GLY A 127 25.98 16.61 -23.73
N LYS A 128 25.09 17.61 -23.70
CA LYS A 128 25.25 19.05 -23.89
C LYS A 128 23.99 19.75 -23.36
N ASP A 129 24.15 21.01 -23.02
CA ASP A 129 23.25 21.95 -22.36
C ASP A 129 21.97 22.33 -23.15
N SER A 130 20.87 22.61 -22.43
CA SER A 130 19.96 23.78 -22.60
C SER A 130 18.52 23.57 -22.07
N THR A 131 18.23 24.21 -20.93
CA THR A 131 16.97 24.89 -20.49
C THR A 131 15.63 24.66 -21.23
N SER A 132 14.55 24.31 -20.52
CA SER A 132 13.57 25.30 -19.97
C SER A 132 12.22 24.71 -19.47
N ARG A 133 11.74 25.34 -18.38
CA ARG A 133 10.36 25.65 -17.97
C ARG A 133 9.36 24.58 -17.51
N THR A 134 8.97 24.75 -16.24
CA THR A 134 7.84 24.17 -15.52
C THR A 134 6.51 24.79 -15.98
N GLU A 135 5.52 23.95 -16.32
CA GLU A 135 4.11 24.34 -16.34
C GLU A 135 3.29 23.35 -15.50
N HIS A 136 2.60 23.91 -14.50
CA HIS A 136 1.60 23.22 -13.70
C HIS A 136 0.37 22.96 -14.58
N LYS A 137 0.02 21.69 -14.80
CA LYS A 137 -1.33 21.30 -15.22
C LYS A 137 -1.91 20.34 -14.20
N GLU A 138 -3.01 20.79 -13.62
CA GLU A 138 -3.99 19.99 -12.90
C GLU A 138 -4.39 18.83 -13.82
N VAL A 139 -4.09 17.59 -13.41
CA VAL A 139 -4.34 16.41 -14.25
C VAL A 139 -5.70 15.84 -13.87
N ASP A 140 -6.67 16.02 -14.78
CA ASP A 140 -7.92 15.27 -14.87
C ASP A 140 -7.71 13.77 -14.57
N PRO A 141 -8.71 13.03 -14.07
CA PRO A 141 -8.56 11.65 -13.64
C PRO A 141 -8.24 10.74 -14.84
N VAL A 142 -6.97 10.66 -15.20
CA VAL A 142 -6.47 9.70 -16.17
C VAL A 142 -6.69 8.32 -15.57
N ALA A 143 -7.49 7.51 -16.26
CA ALA A 143 -7.71 6.11 -15.96
C ALA A 143 -6.35 5.45 -15.69
N VAL A 144 -6.14 5.06 -14.44
CA VAL A 144 -4.94 4.34 -14.02
C VAL A 144 -4.97 2.99 -14.73
N GLN A 145 -4.08 2.79 -15.70
CA GLN A 145 -3.97 1.50 -16.37
C GLN A 145 -3.33 0.47 -15.43
N PRO A 146 -3.77 -0.79 -15.50
CA PRO A 146 -3.20 -1.88 -14.71
C PRO A 146 -1.70 -2.01 -14.96
N VAL A 147 -0.98 -2.38 -13.91
CA VAL A 147 0.49 -2.49 -13.90
C VAL A 147 0.97 -3.80 -14.56
N GLU A 148 0.09 -4.79 -14.65
CA GLU A 148 0.37 -6.12 -15.18
C GLU A 148 -0.03 -6.22 -16.66
N GLU A 149 0.74 -6.97 -17.45
CA GLU A 149 0.38 -7.31 -18.83
C GLU A 149 -0.91 -8.14 -18.81
N LEU A 150 -1.88 -7.80 -19.65
CA LEU A 150 -3.23 -8.36 -19.60
C LEU A 150 -3.47 -9.33 -20.76
N LEU A 151 -3.96 -10.53 -20.44
CA LEU A 151 -4.50 -11.47 -21.40
C LEU A 151 -5.99 -11.21 -21.61
N THR A 152 -6.40 -11.10 -22.87
CA THR A 152 -7.82 -11.03 -23.24
C THR A 152 -8.38 -12.44 -23.33
N VAL A 153 -9.47 -12.70 -22.62
CA VAL A 153 -10.16 -14.00 -22.61
C VAL A 153 -11.59 -13.81 -23.09
N GLU A 154 -12.00 -14.63 -24.05
CA GLU A 154 -13.40 -14.72 -24.48
C GLU A 154 -14.25 -15.29 -23.34
N LEU A 155 -15.24 -14.52 -22.90
CA LEU A 155 -16.25 -14.95 -21.94
C LEU A 155 -17.27 -15.89 -22.59
N ILE A 156 -17.52 -15.68 -23.88
CA ILE A 156 -18.39 -16.51 -24.71
C ILE A 156 -17.61 -16.90 -25.96
N PRO A 157 -17.35 -18.20 -26.18
CA PRO A 157 -16.62 -18.66 -27.36
C PRO A 157 -17.28 -18.18 -28.65
N GLY A 158 -16.53 -17.47 -29.49
CA GLY A 158 -16.99 -17.01 -30.81
C GLY A 158 -17.78 -15.69 -30.81
N ASP A 159 -17.92 -15.01 -29.67
CA ASP A 159 -18.46 -13.66 -29.60
C ASP A 159 -17.32 -12.66 -29.29
N PRO A 160 -16.81 -11.92 -30.30
CA PRO A 160 -15.67 -11.02 -30.13
C PRO A 160 -15.97 -9.80 -29.23
N ASP A 161 -17.25 -9.51 -28.97
CA ASP A 161 -17.66 -8.39 -28.12
C ASP A 161 -17.76 -8.79 -26.63
N LYS A 162 -17.65 -10.09 -26.33
CA LYS A 162 -17.75 -10.65 -24.98
C LYS A 162 -16.39 -11.11 -24.47
N VAL A 163 -15.50 -10.15 -24.25
CA VAL A 163 -14.16 -10.41 -23.71
C VAL A 163 -13.94 -9.78 -22.34
N THR A 164 -13.09 -10.39 -21.52
CA THR A 164 -12.54 -9.82 -20.29
C THR A 164 -11.02 -9.80 -20.34
N LYS A 165 -10.38 -9.02 -19.48
CA LYS A 165 -8.92 -8.97 -19.37
C LYS A 165 -8.46 -9.47 -18.00
N ILE A 166 -7.52 -10.40 -17.99
CA ILE A 166 -6.93 -10.98 -16.77
C ILE A 166 -5.42 -10.73 -16.75
N GLY A 167 -4.81 -10.64 -15.56
CA GLY A 167 -3.35 -10.51 -15.43
C GLY A 167 -2.64 -11.73 -16.02
N SER A 168 -1.61 -11.48 -16.84
CA SER A 168 -0.63 -12.49 -17.24
C SER A 168 0.26 -12.82 -16.04
N LYS A 169 0.60 -14.11 -15.91
CA LYS A 169 1.50 -14.61 -14.85
C LYS A 169 2.94 -14.20 -15.09
#